data_AF-A0A165R0V0-F1
#
_entry.id   AF-A0A165R0V0-F1
#
_cell.length_a   1.000
_cell.length_b   1.000
_cell.length_c   1.000
_cell.angle_alpha   90.00
_cell.angle_beta   90.00
_cell.angle_gamma   90.00
#
_symmetry.space_group_name_H-M   'P 1'
#
loop_
_entity.id
_entity.type
_entity.pdbx_description
1 polymer ?
#
loop_
_entity_poly.entity_id
_entity_poly.type
_entity_poly.pdbx_seq_one_letter_code
_entity_poly.pdbx_strand_id
1 'polypeptide(L)'
;MVKLFVKHVLGVNNNHDGLYGKTSAYYGTVEQQGRLTLHLHLLLWIANSLSPQEIRERMMDKNADFRQKMVAYLESSHKGEFIDQTMDSVINEVNFKSSNPTYKDPTQTLPNIPPPACTHCINENCNQCKDSKSWWETFNDIVNDLLLKSNVHKCGNHCLVNGTCKARFPRPLIPETKVDDNTGYIQMCKGESWLNTYTPALTYLLRSNSDVTSLLSGTALKAVIAYVTDYITKTPLKTYTIFQTIKDVFDR
;
A
#
# COMPACT_ATOMS: atom_id res chain seq x y z
N MET A 1 -9.95 13.23 7.77
CA MET A 1 -9.34 12.23 6.86
C MET A 1 -9.49 10.79 7.36
N VAL A 2 -8.89 10.40 8.50
CA VAL A 2 -8.93 8.99 8.99
C VAL A 2 -10.35 8.40 9.11
N LYS A 3 -11.33 9.14 9.65
CA LYS A 3 -12.72 8.68 9.74
C LYS A 3 -13.34 8.39 8.35
N LEU A 4 -13.02 9.22 7.35
CA LEU A 4 -13.50 9.02 5.98
C LEU A 4 -12.84 7.81 5.34
N PHE A 5 -11.53 7.62 5.58
CA PHE A 5 -10.80 6.42 5.14
C PHE A 5 -11.42 5.14 5.70
N VAL A 6 -11.64 5.09 7.01
CA VAL A 6 -12.25 3.93 7.69
C VAL A 6 -13.66 3.64 7.16
N LYS A 7 -14.50 4.66 6.95
CA LYS A 7 -15.86 4.48 6.46
C LYS A 7 -15.94 4.10 4.97
N HIS A 8 -15.22 4.84 4.12
CA HIS A 8 -15.40 4.76 2.67
C HIS A 8 -14.40 3.86 1.96
N VAL A 9 -13.18 3.72 2.48
CA VAL A 9 -12.16 2.82 1.90
C VAL A 9 -12.23 1.44 2.53
N LEU A 10 -12.43 1.37 3.85
CA LEU A 10 -12.53 0.09 4.56
C LEU A 10 -13.96 -0.41 4.74
N GLY A 11 -14.97 0.35 4.33
CA GLY A 11 -16.38 -0.09 4.37
C GLY A 11 -16.92 -0.32 5.79
N VAL A 12 -16.31 0.26 6.83
CA VAL A 12 -16.76 0.07 8.21
C VAL A 12 -18.10 0.76 8.42
N ASN A 13 -19.08 0.02 8.94
CA ASN A 13 -20.46 0.49 9.16
C ASN A 13 -21.07 1.10 7.89
N ASN A 14 -20.81 0.48 6.74
CA ASN A 14 -21.26 0.96 5.44
C ASN A 14 -22.00 -0.14 4.67
N ASN A 15 -22.71 0.23 3.61
CA ASN A 15 -23.52 -0.67 2.79
C ASN A 15 -22.74 -1.37 1.66
N HIS A 16 -21.42 -1.20 1.63
CA HIS A 16 -20.52 -1.80 0.66
C HIS A 16 -19.32 -2.42 1.40
N ASP A 17 -18.70 -3.41 0.78
CA ASP A 17 -17.48 -4.01 1.31
C ASP A 17 -16.30 -3.03 1.26
N GLY A 18 -15.33 -3.24 2.14
CA GLY A 18 -14.07 -2.51 2.11
C GLY A 18 -13.16 -2.98 0.98
N LEU A 19 -12.09 -2.23 0.76
CA LEU A 19 -11.08 -2.54 -0.26
C LEU A 19 -10.49 -3.96 -0.15
N TYR A 20 -10.38 -4.48 1.08
CA TYR A 20 -9.87 -5.83 1.37
C TYR A 20 -11.00 -6.84 1.68
N GLY A 21 -12.24 -6.52 1.31
CA GLY A 21 -13.43 -7.28 1.66
C GLY A 21 -14.20 -6.68 2.85
N LYS A 22 -15.21 -7.42 3.31
CA LYS A 22 -16.09 -6.98 4.40
C LYS A 22 -15.31 -6.82 5.71
N THR A 23 -15.19 -5.59 6.21
CA THR A 23 -14.51 -5.33 7.48
C THR A 23 -15.36 -5.78 8.67
N SER A 24 -14.77 -6.61 9.54
CA SER A 24 -15.37 -7.07 10.80
C SER A 24 -14.96 -6.15 11.97
N ALA A 25 -13.68 -5.81 12.03
CA ALA A 25 -13.13 -4.93 13.05
C ALA A 25 -11.90 -4.20 12.51
N TYR A 26 -11.52 -3.10 13.15
CA TYR A 26 -10.27 -2.40 12.88
C TYR A 26 -9.72 -1.81 14.17
N TYR A 27 -8.41 -1.62 14.20
CA TYR A 27 -7.72 -0.84 15.21
C TYR A 27 -6.79 0.14 14.51
N GLY A 28 -6.73 1.38 14.96
CA GLY A 28 -5.86 2.39 14.38
C GLY A 28 -5.29 3.34 15.40
N THR A 29 -4.01 3.64 15.29
CA THR A 29 -3.35 4.69 16.07
C THR A 29 -2.63 5.66 15.16
N VAL A 30 -2.66 6.94 15.53
CA VAL A 30 -1.96 8.00 14.82
C VAL A 30 -0.72 8.36 15.63
N GLU A 31 0.46 8.16 15.04
CA GLU A 31 1.72 8.59 15.60
C GLU A 31 2.14 9.93 14.97
N GLN A 32 2.55 10.89 15.80
CA GLN A 32 3.26 12.07 15.33
C GLN A 32 4.76 11.77 15.33
N GLN A 33 5.35 11.71 14.14
CA GLN A 33 6.80 11.58 14.03
C GLN A 33 7.49 12.91 14.33
N GLY A 34 8.77 12.88 14.70
CA GLY A 34 9.60 14.04 15.09
C GLY A 34 9.81 15.12 14.01
N ARG A 35 8.97 15.15 12.97
CA ARG A 35 8.93 16.12 11.88
C ARG A 35 7.52 16.67 11.63
N LEU A 36 6.61 16.53 12.61
CA LEU A 36 5.20 16.92 12.51
C LEU A 36 4.40 16.16 11.44
N THR A 37 4.93 15.06 10.91
CA THR A 37 4.20 14.17 10.00
C THR A 37 3.37 13.16 10.78
N LEU A 38 2.11 12.99 10.39
CA LEU A 38 1.18 12.04 11.01
C LEU A 38 1.25 10.71 10.26
N HIS A 39 1.53 9.63 10.98
CA HIS A 39 1.53 8.28 10.45
C HIS A 39 0.38 7.49 11.08
N LEU A 40 -0.43 6.86 10.23
CA LEU A 40 -1.50 5.97 10.68
C LEU A 40 -0.98 4.53 10.64
N HIS A 41 -0.93 3.88 11.80
CA HIS A 41 -0.77 2.44 11.90
C HIS A 41 -2.14 1.81 12.08
N LEU A 42 -2.51 0.91 11.18
CA LEU A 42 -3.84 0.29 11.16
C LEU A 42 -3.75 -1.23 11.08
N LEU A 43 -4.53 -1.91 11.91
CA LEU A 43 -4.80 -3.35 11.82
C LEU A 43 -6.27 -3.56 11.44
N LEU A 44 -6.50 -4.44 10.48
CA LEU A 44 -7.82 -4.70 9.89
C LEU A 44 -8.16 -6.19 10.01
N TRP A 45 -9.39 -6.49 10.45
CA TRP A 45 -9.94 -7.84 10.46
C TRP A 45 -11.04 -7.95 9.41
N ILE A 46 -10.87 -8.91 8.51
CA ILE A 46 -11.83 -9.21 7.44
C ILE A 46 -12.81 -10.26 7.96
N ALA A 47 -14.10 -10.06 7.71
CA ALA A 47 -15.15 -11.00 8.09
C ALA A 47 -14.93 -12.35 7.43
N ASN A 48 -15.24 -13.44 8.15
CA ASN A 48 -15.03 -14.82 7.70
C ASN A 48 -13.57 -15.17 7.38
N SER A 49 -12.61 -14.36 7.84
CA SER A 49 -11.20 -14.73 7.76
C SER A 49 -10.95 -15.94 8.66
N LEU A 50 -10.35 -16.98 8.07
CA LEU A 50 -9.92 -18.16 8.80
C LEU A 50 -8.80 -17.80 9.79
N SER A 51 -8.66 -18.59 10.85
CA SER A 51 -7.53 -18.44 11.75
C SER A 51 -6.20 -18.67 11.01
N PRO A 52 -5.08 -18.06 11.44
CA PRO A 52 -3.78 -18.30 10.82
C PRO A 52 -3.39 -19.78 10.75
N GLN A 53 -3.85 -20.60 11.69
CA GLN A 53 -3.64 -22.04 11.70
C GLN A 53 -4.42 -22.72 10.56
N GLU A 54 -5.72 -22.44 10.42
CA GLU A 54 -6.54 -22.99 9.34
C GLU A 54 -6.06 -22.53 7.96
N ILE A 55 -5.64 -21.26 7.84
CA ILE A 55 -5.01 -20.77 6.60
C ILE A 55 -3.79 -21.62 6.31
N ARG A 56 -2.86 -21.78 7.27
CA ARG A 56 -1.66 -22.59 7.09
C ARG A 56 -1.99 -24.01 6.65
N GLU A 57 -2.89 -24.69 7.36
CA GLU A 57 -3.29 -26.07 7.04
C GLU A 57 -3.85 -26.19 5.62
N ARG A 58 -4.69 -25.24 5.18
CA ARG A 58 -5.22 -25.22 3.81
C ARG A 58 -4.18 -24.81 2.77
N MET A 59 -3.17 -24.02 3.12
CA MET A 59 -2.06 -23.66 2.23
C MET A 59 -1.09 -24.83 2.01
N MET A 60 -1.01 -25.76 2.97
CA MET A 60 -0.19 -26.97 2.85
C MET A 60 -0.76 -28.00 1.87
N ASP A 61 -2.07 -27.96 1.61
CA ASP A 61 -2.68 -28.77 0.55
C ASP A 61 -2.40 -28.17 -0.83
N LYS A 62 -1.46 -28.80 -1.56
CA LYS A 62 -0.99 -28.33 -2.87
C LYS A 62 -2.07 -28.34 -3.95
N ASN A 63 -3.08 -29.20 -3.81
CA ASN A 63 -4.14 -29.37 -4.80
C ASN A 63 -5.40 -28.58 -4.42
N ALA A 64 -5.39 -27.88 -3.29
CA ALA A 64 -6.55 -27.11 -2.86
C ALA A 64 -6.72 -25.85 -3.71
N ASP A 65 -7.93 -25.70 -4.25
CA ASP A 65 -8.46 -24.46 -4.84
C ASP A 65 -8.28 -23.24 -3.91
N PHE A 66 -8.26 -23.46 -2.59
CA PHE A 66 -7.97 -22.43 -1.59
C PHE A 66 -6.61 -21.74 -1.81
N ARG A 67 -5.53 -22.50 -2.11
CA ARG A 67 -4.18 -21.94 -2.30
C ARG A 67 -4.15 -20.99 -3.49
N GLN A 68 -4.77 -21.39 -4.60
CA GLN A 68 -4.86 -20.56 -5.81
C GLN A 68 -5.71 -19.31 -5.58
N LYS A 69 -6.87 -19.45 -4.93
CA LYS A 69 -7.75 -18.31 -4.59
C LYS A 69 -7.10 -17.33 -3.62
N MET A 70 -6.34 -17.82 -2.64
CA MET A 70 -5.60 -16.97 -1.70
C MET A 70 -4.52 -16.16 -2.42
N VAL A 71 -3.73 -16.78 -3.30
CA VAL A 71 -2.73 -16.07 -4.10
C VAL A 71 -3.40 -15.02 -5.00
N ALA A 72 -4.44 -15.41 -5.74
CA ALA A 72 -5.18 -14.49 -6.62
C ALA A 72 -5.78 -13.30 -5.85
N TYR A 73 -6.35 -13.54 -4.67
CA TYR A 73 -6.83 -12.48 -3.79
C TYR A 73 -5.71 -11.51 -3.40
N LEU A 74 -4.56 -12.02 -2.95
CA LEU A 74 -3.45 -11.18 -2.53
C LEU A 74 -2.87 -10.37 -3.68
N GLU A 75 -2.70 -10.97 -4.86
CA GLU A 75 -2.20 -10.30 -6.06
C GLU A 75 -3.19 -9.26 -6.60
N SER A 76 -4.49 -9.46 -6.42
CA SER A 76 -5.50 -8.45 -6.75
C SER A 76 -5.41 -7.20 -5.86
N SER A 77 -4.86 -7.36 -4.64
CA SER A 77 -4.80 -6.31 -3.62
C SER A 77 -3.42 -5.70 -3.43
N HIS A 78 -2.35 -6.42 -3.73
CA HIS A 78 -0.97 -6.04 -3.42
C HIS A 78 -0.09 -6.17 -4.65
N LYS A 79 0.70 -5.12 -4.91
CA LYS A 79 1.75 -5.11 -5.93
C LYS A 79 3.09 -4.76 -5.31
N GLY A 80 4.14 -5.36 -5.88
CA GLY A 80 5.53 -5.16 -5.48
C GLY A 80 6.38 -4.48 -6.56
N GLU A 81 5.74 -3.94 -7.60
CA GLU A 81 6.35 -3.40 -8.81
C GLU A 81 5.50 -2.27 -9.40
N PHE A 82 6.05 -1.52 -10.37
CA PHE A 82 5.28 -0.54 -11.13
C PHE A 82 4.23 -1.24 -12.01
N ILE A 83 3.12 -0.55 -12.28
CA ILE A 83 2.02 -1.11 -13.06
C ILE A 83 2.40 -1.08 -14.54
N ASP A 84 2.51 -2.26 -15.14
CA ASP A 84 2.71 -2.50 -16.58
C ASP A 84 3.93 -1.79 -17.20
N GLN A 85 4.89 -1.35 -16.37
CA GLN A 85 6.06 -0.59 -16.78
C GLN A 85 7.28 -0.93 -15.91
N THR A 86 8.49 -0.74 -16.44
CA THR A 86 9.73 -0.82 -15.66
C THR A 86 10.01 0.50 -14.94
N MET A 87 10.77 0.47 -13.85
CA MET A 87 11.20 1.69 -13.16
C MET A 87 11.87 2.71 -14.08
N ASP A 88 12.74 2.28 -15.01
CA ASP A 88 13.40 3.19 -15.95
C ASP A 88 12.42 3.88 -16.91
N SER A 89 11.40 3.14 -17.39
CA SER A 89 10.32 3.72 -18.21
C SER A 89 9.57 4.79 -17.44
N VAL A 90 9.15 4.48 -16.21
CA VAL A 90 8.42 5.41 -15.36
C VAL A 90 9.26 6.65 -15.04
N ILE A 91 10.56 6.50 -14.76
CA ILE A 91 11.47 7.64 -14.54
C ILE A 91 11.49 8.56 -15.76
N ASN A 92 11.67 8.01 -16.97
CA ASN A 92 11.73 8.79 -18.19
C ASN A 92 10.41 9.51 -18.46
N GLU A 93 9.28 8.81 -18.28
CA GLU A 93 7.95 9.36 -18.50
C GLU A 93 7.63 10.49 -17.50
N VAL A 94 7.91 10.30 -16.21
CA VAL A 94 7.67 11.32 -15.18
C VAL A 94 8.61 12.52 -15.36
N ASN A 95 9.87 12.30 -15.75
CA ASN A 95 10.79 13.40 -16.07
C ASN A 95 10.31 14.20 -17.29
N PHE A 96 9.83 13.51 -18.33
CA PHE A 96 9.24 14.16 -19.50
C PHE A 96 7.99 14.96 -19.13
N LYS A 97 7.04 14.34 -18.39
CA LYS A 97 5.81 14.99 -17.92
C LYS A 97 6.14 16.22 -17.06
N SER A 98 7.03 16.09 -16.07
CA SER A 98 7.41 17.17 -15.16
C SER A 98 8.16 18.34 -15.80
N SER A 99 8.74 18.14 -16.99
CA SER A 99 9.31 19.24 -17.78
C SER A 99 8.25 20.15 -18.42
N ASN A 100 7.00 19.68 -18.54
CA ASN A 100 5.91 20.44 -19.13
C ASN A 100 5.32 21.45 -18.11
N PRO A 101 5.17 22.75 -18.43
CA PRO A 101 4.60 23.75 -17.52
C PRO A 101 3.17 23.45 -17.03
N THR A 102 2.42 22.61 -17.75
CA THR A 102 1.05 22.22 -17.39
C THR A 102 0.97 21.02 -16.46
N TYR A 103 2.10 20.33 -16.21
CA TYR A 103 2.16 19.20 -15.31
C TYR A 103 1.83 19.61 -13.87
N LYS A 104 1.03 18.78 -13.21
CA LYS A 104 0.71 18.93 -11.80
C LYS A 104 1.17 17.70 -11.06
N ASP A 105 2.01 17.91 -10.05
CA ASP A 105 2.50 16.83 -9.22
C ASP A 105 1.30 16.10 -8.58
N PRO A 106 1.13 14.78 -8.81
CA PRO A 106 0.00 14.04 -8.28
C PRO A 106 0.00 13.98 -6.75
N THR A 107 1.14 14.21 -6.08
CA THR A 107 1.20 14.31 -4.60
C THR A 107 0.56 15.59 -4.05
N GLN A 108 0.28 16.57 -4.92
CA GLN A 108 -0.28 17.88 -4.57
C GLN A 108 -1.68 18.11 -5.16
N THR A 109 -2.30 17.07 -5.71
CA THR A 109 -3.63 17.15 -6.34
C THR A 109 -4.57 16.11 -5.75
N LEU A 110 -5.87 16.38 -5.86
CA LEU A 110 -6.90 15.43 -5.48
C LEU A 110 -7.10 14.36 -6.57
N PRO A 111 -7.43 13.12 -6.19
CA PRO A 111 -7.77 12.07 -7.15
C PRO A 111 -9.00 12.43 -7.98
N ASN A 112 -8.96 12.07 -9.27
CA ASN A 112 -10.10 12.18 -10.15
C ASN A 112 -11.06 11.03 -9.89
N ILE A 113 -12.36 11.33 -9.85
CA ILE A 113 -13.41 10.33 -9.63
C ILE A 113 -13.54 9.46 -10.89
N PRO A 114 -13.67 8.12 -10.77
CA PRO A 114 -13.94 7.27 -11.93
C PRO A 114 -15.28 7.62 -12.58
N PRO A 115 -15.41 7.44 -13.90
CA PRO A 115 -16.70 7.56 -14.57
C PRO A 115 -17.71 6.53 -14.02
N PRO A 116 -19.02 6.81 -14.12
CA PRO A 116 -20.06 5.89 -13.66
C PRO A 116 -19.99 4.56 -14.42
N ALA A 117 -20.28 3.47 -13.70
CA ALA A 117 -20.30 2.13 -14.29
C ALA A 117 -21.44 1.97 -15.31
N CYS A 118 -21.16 1.28 -16.41
CA CYS A 118 -22.16 0.89 -17.39
C CYS A 118 -23.08 -0.20 -16.82
N THR A 119 -24.34 -0.24 -17.25
CA THR A 119 -25.29 -1.33 -16.93
C THR A 119 -25.13 -2.56 -17.83
N HIS A 120 -24.15 -2.55 -18.73
CA HIS A 120 -23.89 -3.60 -19.71
C HIS A 120 -22.43 -4.05 -19.65
N CYS A 121 -22.13 -5.23 -20.20
CA CYS A 121 -20.76 -5.71 -20.36
C CYS A 121 -19.94 -4.78 -21.26
N ILE A 122 -18.60 -4.83 -21.14
CA ILE A 122 -17.67 -3.96 -21.88
C ILE A 122 -18.03 -3.96 -23.38
N ASN A 123 -18.26 -2.76 -23.93
CA ASN A 123 -18.65 -2.55 -25.32
C ASN A 123 -17.81 -1.42 -25.93
N GLU A 124 -17.08 -1.72 -27.01
CA GLU A 124 -16.20 -0.77 -27.71
C GLU A 124 -16.95 0.42 -28.33
N ASN A 125 -18.25 0.29 -28.58
CA ASN A 125 -19.07 1.36 -29.13
C ASN A 125 -19.73 2.23 -28.04
N CYS A 126 -19.58 1.88 -26.76
CA CYS A 126 -20.11 2.68 -25.67
C CYS A 126 -19.09 3.74 -25.22
N ASN A 127 -19.50 5.01 -25.25
CA ASN A 127 -18.64 6.11 -24.80
C ASN A 127 -18.25 5.98 -23.32
N GLN A 128 -19.16 5.54 -22.44
CA GLN A 128 -18.84 5.32 -21.02
C GLN A 128 -17.79 4.21 -20.81
N CYS A 129 -17.83 3.15 -21.63
CA CYS A 129 -16.78 2.13 -21.59
C CYS A 129 -15.42 2.68 -22.05
N LYS A 130 -15.41 3.57 -23.07
CA LYS A 130 -14.18 4.25 -23.51
C LYS A 130 -13.64 5.18 -22.44
N ASP A 131 -14.51 5.97 -21.79
CA ASP A 131 -14.15 6.87 -20.70
C ASP A 131 -13.60 6.08 -19.52
N SER A 132 -14.22 4.95 -19.16
CA SER A 132 -13.72 4.07 -18.11
C SER A 132 -12.35 3.48 -18.45
N LYS A 133 -12.14 3.05 -19.69
CA LYS A 133 -10.84 2.56 -20.15
C LYS A 133 -9.76 3.64 -20.05
N SER A 134 -10.05 4.84 -20.57
CA SER A 134 -9.13 5.99 -20.51
C SER A 134 -8.83 6.41 -19.06
N TRP A 135 -9.83 6.33 -18.17
CA TRP A 135 -9.62 6.59 -16.74
C TRP A 135 -8.69 5.56 -16.10
N TRP A 136 -8.80 4.27 -16.43
CA TRP A 136 -7.90 3.23 -15.91
C TRP A 136 -6.47 3.39 -16.40
N GLU A 137 -6.28 3.78 -17.66
CA GLU A 137 -4.95 4.13 -18.20
C GLU A 137 -4.36 5.32 -17.41
N THR A 138 -5.15 6.39 -17.23
CA THR A 138 -4.76 7.56 -16.43
C THR A 138 -4.49 7.20 -14.96
N PHE A 139 -5.26 6.27 -14.39
CA PHE A 139 -5.08 5.78 -13.03
C PHE A 139 -3.72 5.09 -12.89
N ASN A 140 -3.37 4.19 -13.81
CA ASN A 140 -2.10 3.47 -13.78
C ASN A 140 -0.91 4.46 -13.89
N ASP A 141 -0.98 5.41 -14.82
CA ASP A 141 0.02 6.47 -14.99
C ASP A 141 0.23 7.27 -13.70
N ILE A 142 -0.86 7.71 -13.09
CA ILE A 142 -0.83 8.49 -11.85
C ILE A 142 -0.26 7.68 -10.69
N VAL A 143 -0.65 6.40 -10.58
CA VAL A 143 -0.11 5.52 -9.54
C VAL A 143 1.39 5.34 -9.72
N ASN A 144 1.87 5.09 -10.94
CA ASN A 144 3.31 4.96 -11.21
C ASN A 144 4.09 6.24 -10.86
N ASP A 145 3.56 7.41 -11.20
CA ASP A 145 4.16 8.71 -10.82
C ASP A 145 4.23 8.86 -9.28
N LEU A 146 3.12 8.58 -8.58
CA LEU A 146 3.06 8.60 -7.12
C LEU A 146 4.05 7.64 -6.48
N LEU A 147 4.18 6.42 -7.02
CA LEU A 147 5.12 5.42 -6.52
C LEU A 147 6.56 5.92 -6.63
N LEU A 148 6.93 6.48 -7.79
CA LEU A 148 8.27 7.01 -8.02
C LEU A 148 8.61 8.15 -7.05
N LYS A 149 7.65 9.04 -6.79
CA LYS A 149 7.84 10.20 -5.91
C LYS A 149 7.82 9.86 -4.44
N SER A 150 6.94 8.94 -4.02
CA SER A 150 6.60 8.75 -2.61
C SER A 150 6.92 7.36 -2.05
N ASN A 151 7.01 6.31 -2.88
CA ASN A 151 7.12 4.93 -2.39
C ASN A 151 8.47 4.28 -2.69
N VAL A 152 9.25 4.80 -3.65
CA VAL A 152 10.63 4.35 -3.89
C VAL A 152 11.54 4.85 -2.77
N HIS A 153 12.13 3.92 -2.04
CA HIS A 153 13.04 4.22 -0.96
C HIS A 153 14.37 4.74 -1.49
N LYS A 154 14.85 5.85 -0.92
CA LYS A 154 16.19 6.39 -1.16
C LYS A 154 16.93 6.42 0.18
N CYS A 155 17.98 5.62 0.29
CA CYS A 155 18.83 5.62 1.47
C CYS A 155 19.46 7.02 1.66
N GLY A 156 19.26 7.60 2.84
CA GLY A 156 19.98 8.80 3.28
C GLY A 156 20.79 8.52 4.54
N ASN A 157 21.50 9.54 5.02
CA ASN A 157 22.37 9.46 6.21
C ASN A 157 21.67 8.92 7.47
N HIS A 158 20.35 9.08 7.57
CA HIS A 158 19.55 8.60 8.71
C HIS A 158 18.90 7.21 8.49
N CYS A 159 18.95 6.60 7.29
CA CYS A 159 18.50 5.19 7.13
C CYS A 159 19.58 4.21 7.57
N LEU A 160 20.84 4.50 7.26
CA LEU A 160 21.92 3.54 7.36
C LEU A 160 22.43 3.44 8.81
N VAL A 161 22.32 2.24 9.38
CA VAL A 161 22.92 1.87 10.67
C VAL A 161 23.94 0.79 10.38
N ASN A 162 25.21 1.07 10.64
CA ASN A 162 26.33 0.15 10.33
C ASN A 162 26.32 -0.35 8.87
N GLY A 163 26.04 0.55 7.92
CA GLY A 163 25.97 0.22 6.49
C GLY A 163 24.72 -0.54 6.05
N THR A 164 23.81 -0.89 6.98
CA THR A 164 22.55 -1.57 6.67
C THR A 164 21.38 -0.59 6.80
N CYS A 165 20.49 -0.52 5.81
CA CYS A 165 19.31 0.34 5.93
C CYS A 165 18.34 -0.22 6.95
N LYS A 166 17.95 0.61 7.94
CA LYS A 166 16.99 0.27 9.00
C LYS A 166 15.64 -0.23 8.46
N ALA A 167 15.25 0.25 7.28
CA ALA A 167 14.04 -0.17 6.58
C ALA A 167 14.21 -1.48 5.76
N ARG A 168 15.38 -2.13 5.83
CA ARG A 168 15.71 -3.41 5.20
C ARG A 168 15.65 -3.39 3.66
N PHE A 169 16.09 -2.28 3.07
CA PHE A 169 16.33 -2.18 1.64
C PHE A 169 17.80 -2.50 1.29
N PRO A 170 18.06 -3.06 0.09
CA PRO A 170 17.09 -3.52 -0.90
C PRO A 170 16.36 -4.80 -0.47
N ARG A 171 15.10 -4.96 -0.85
CA ARG A 171 14.35 -6.21 -0.63
C ARG A 171 14.69 -7.24 -1.71
N PRO A 172 14.67 -8.56 -1.41
CA PRO A 172 14.88 -9.58 -2.42
C PRO A 172 13.86 -9.48 -3.55
N LEU A 173 14.34 -9.62 -4.79
CA LEU A 173 13.47 -9.72 -5.97
C LEU A 173 12.84 -11.11 -6.02
N ILE A 174 11.55 -11.13 -6.32
CA ILE A 174 10.73 -12.33 -6.39
C ILE A 174 9.94 -12.24 -7.69
N PRO A 175 10.32 -12.98 -8.76
CA PRO A 175 9.72 -12.81 -10.08
C PRO A 175 8.22 -13.13 -10.14
N GLU A 176 7.74 -14.01 -9.26
CA GLU A 176 6.36 -14.48 -9.23
C GLU A 176 5.99 -14.87 -7.80
N THR A 177 4.71 -14.77 -7.44
CA THR A 177 4.24 -15.16 -6.11
C THR A 177 4.41 -16.67 -5.91
N LYS A 178 5.11 -17.06 -4.84
CA LYS A 178 5.38 -18.46 -4.50
C LYS A 178 4.81 -18.79 -3.13
N VAL A 179 4.41 -20.05 -2.98
CA VAL A 179 4.02 -20.61 -1.68
C VAL A 179 5.04 -21.67 -1.34
N ASP A 180 5.68 -21.53 -0.18
CA ASP A 180 6.62 -22.51 0.34
C ASP A 180 5.86 -23.79 0.71
N ASP A 181 6.24 -24.90 0.08
CA ASP A 181 5.52 -26.18 0.21
C ASP A 181 5.67 -26.85 1.58
N ASN A 182 6.64 -26.45 2.39
CA ASN A 182 6.91 -27.03 3.71
C ASN A 182 6.25 -26.22 4.84
N THR A 183 5.96 -24.95 4.58
CA THR A 183 5.48 -24.00 5.58
C THR A 183 4.16 -23.33 5.21
N GLY A 184 3.71 -23.43 3.95
CA GLY A 184 2.55 -22.71 3.43
C GLY A 184 2.75 -21.20 3.39
N TYR A 185 3.97 -20.71 3.59
CA TYR A 185 4.28 -19.28 3.59
C TYR A 185 4.19 -18.71 2.18
N ILE A 186 3.46 -17.59 2.04
CA ILE A 186 3.32 -16.91 0.75
C ILE A 186 4.38 -15.82 0.64
N GLN A 187 5.21 -15.95 -0.37
CA GLN A 187 6.19 -14.96 -0.79
C GLN A 187 5.65 -14.26 -2.05
N MET A 188 5.09 -13.06 -1.87
CA MET A 188 4.49 -12.27 -2.94
C MET A 188 5.51 -11.85 -4.00
N CYS A 189 5.06 -11.72 -5.26
CA CYS A 189 5.84 -11.10 -6.33
C CYS A 189 6.43 -9.75 -5.89
N LYS A 190 7.69 -9.53 -6.25
CA LYS A 190 8.49 -8.35 -5.96
C LYS A 190 9.40 -8.03 -7.12
N GLY A 191 8.88 -7.28 -8.10
CA GLY A 191 9.65 -6.77 -9.23
C GLY A 191 10.58 -5.61 -8.88
N GLU A 192 10.30 -4.86 -7.80
CA GLU A 192 11.09 -3.67 -7.44
C GLU A 192 11.66 -3.75 -6.01
N SER A 193 12.97 -3.89 -5.91
CA SER A 193 13.68 -4.09 -4.63
C SER A 193 13.63 -2.87 -3.70
N TRP A 194 13.51 -1.66 -4.26
CA TRP A 194 13.46 -0.39 -3.54
C TRP A 194 12.04 0.14 -3.31
N LEU A 195 11.01 -0.61 -3.73
CA LEU A 195 9.62 -0.21 -3.57
C LEU A 195 8.99 -0.90 -2.35
N ASN A 196 8.09 -0.22 -1.65
CA ASN A 196 7.17 -0.88 -0.70
C ASN A 196 6.18 -1.79 -1.43
N THR A 197 5.58 -2.73 -0.70
CA THR A 197 4.41 -3.43 -1.22
C THR A 197 3.21 -2.52 -1.00
N TYR A 198 2.39 -2.31 -2.01
CA TYR A 198 1.33 -1.31 -1.98
C TYR A 198 0.04 -1.86 -2.59
N THR A 199 -1.08 -1.19 -2.28
CA THR A 199 -2.35 -1.41 -2.98
C THR A 199 -2.57 -0.24 -3.95
N PRO A 200 -2.72 -0.46 -5.27
CA PRO A 200 -2.86 0.62 -6.24
C PRO A 200 -3.93 1.65 -5.88
N ALA A 201 -5.11 1.18 -5.47
CA ALA A 201 -6.21 2.05 -5.04
C ALA A 201 -5.85 2.89 -3.81
N LEU A 202 -5.09 2.35 -2.85
CA LEU A 202 -4.62 3.12 -1.71
C LEU A 202 -3.61 4.18 -2.13
N THR A 203 -2.62 3.84 -2.96
CA THR A 203 -1.66 4.82 -3.47
C THR A 203 -2.38 5.96 -4.20
N TYR A 204 -3.35 5.63 -5.06
CA TYR A 204 -4.13 6.63 -5.79
C TYR A 204 -4.97 7.54 -4.88
N LEU A 205 -5.56 7.00 -3.81
CA LEU A 205 -6.40 7.78 -2.89
C LEU A 205 -5.58 8.59 -1.89
N LEU A 206 -4.51 8.00 -1.34
CA LEU A 206 -3.70 8.62 -0.29
C LEU A 206 -2.67 9.60 -0.85
N ARG A 207 -2.22 9.40 -2.09
CA ARG A 207 -1.25 10.28 -2.78
C ARG A 207 0.07 10.42 -2.03
N SER A 208 0.38 9.47 -1.15
CA SER A 208 1.52 9.47 -0.23
C SER A 208 2.13 8.08 -0.12
N ASN A 209 3.25 7.97 0.60
CA ASN A 209 3.84 6.68 0.94
C ASN A 209 2.81 5.79 1.66
N SER A 210 2.70 4.55 1.20
CA SER A 210 1.92 3.49 1.86
C SER A 210 2.71 2.19 1.82
N ASP A 211 2.58 1.37 2.86
CA ASP A 211 3.10 0.01 2.91
C ASP A 211 1.98 -0.92 3.39
N VAL A 212 1.69 -1.94 2.59
CA VAL A 212 0.61 -2.90 2.85
C VAL A 212 1.20 -4.29 2.83
N THR A 213 1.00 -5.03 3.92
CA THR A 213 1.50 -6.40 4.07
C THR A 213 0.41 -7.30 4.63
N SER A 214 0.21 -8.45 3.98
CA SER A 214 -0.70 -9.49 4.47
C SER A 214 -0.04 -10.34 5.57
N LEU A 215 -0.75 -10.56 6.67
CA LEU A 215 -0.25 -11.26 7.86
C LEU A 215 -0.88 -12.65 7.99
N LEU A 216 -0.39 -13.59 7.18
CA LEU A 216 -1.01 -14.91 7.05
C LEU A 216 -0.42 -15.97 7.98
N SER A 217 0.69 -15.69 8.68
CA SER A 217 1.31 -16.63 9.61
C SER A 217 1.14 -16.20 11.06
N GLY A 218 0.94 -17.17 11.96
CA GLY A 218 0.81 -16.90 13.40
C GLY A 218 2.03 -16.18 14.00
N THR A 219 3.24 -16.46 13.50
CA THR A 219 4.47 -15.76 13.93
C THR A 219 4.51 -14.32 13.43
N ALA A 220 4.13 -14.07 12.17
CA ALA A 220 4.05 -12.71 11.63
C ALA A 220 2.98 -11.89 12.37
N LEU A 221 1.83 -12.48 12.69
CA LEU A 221 0.79 -11.82 13.47
C LEU A 221 1.28 -11.46 14.88
N LYS A 222 1.93 -12.39 15.60
CA LYS A 222 2.51 -12.11 16.93
C LYS A 222 3.54 -10.98 16.87
N ALA A 223 4.44 -11.00 15.89
CA ALA A 223 5.44 -9.97 15.69
C ALA A 223 4.82 -8.59 15.39
N VAL A 224 3.76 -8.55 14.58
CA VAL A 224 3.06 -7.30 14.27
C VAL A 224 2.23 -6.81 15.45
N ILE A 225 1.58 -7.68 16.23
CA ILE A 225 0.89 -7.26 17.45
C ILE A 225 1.89 -6.63 18.42
N ALA A 226 3.07 -7.23 18.61
CA ALA A 226 4.14 -6.64 19.42
C ALA A 226 4.59 -5.29 18.85
N TYR A 227 4.87 -5.22 17.55
CA TYR A 227 5.23 -3.98 16.87
C TYR A 227 4.17 -2.89 17.05
N VAL A 228 2.90 -3.18 16.78
CA VAL A 228 1.79 -2.23 16.97
C VAL A 228 1.69 -1.81 18.44
N THR A 229 1.88 -2.74 19.38
CA THR A 229 1.92 -2.44 20.82
C THR A 229 3.06 -1.46 21.16
N ASP A 230 4.24 -1.59 20.56
CA ASP A 230 5.32 -0.62 20.73
C ASP A 230 4.93 0.78 20.23
N TYR A 231 4.17 0.89 19.13
CA TYR A 231 3.64 2.21 18.69
C TYR A 231 2.54 2.74 19.61
N ILE A 232 1.68 1.86 20.14
CA ILE A 232 0.63 2.25 21.10
C ILE A 232 1.26 2.81 22.37
N THR A 233 2.31 2.15 22.86
CA THR A 233 3.01 2.51 24.10
C THR A 233 4.06 3.59 23.90
N LYS A 234 4.27 4.04 22.65
CA LYS A 234 5.25 5.09 22.35
C LYS A 234 4.85 6.37 23.06
N THR A 235 5.74 6.85 23.92
CA THR A 235 5.53 8.08 24.66
C THR A 235 5.45 9.25 23.68
N PRO A 236 4.51 10.21 23.87
CA PRO A 236 4.44 11.40 23.05
C PRO A 236 5.80 12.12 22.98
N LEU A 237 6.05 12.83 21.88
CA LEU A 237 7.26 13.65 21.74
C LEU A 237 7.38 14.60 22.93
N LYS A 238 8.58 14.67 23.50
CA LYS A 238 8.88 15.60 24.58
C LYS A 238 8.72 17.02 24.07
N THR A 239 8.14 17.90 24.88
CA THR A 239 7.78 19.27 24.49
C THR A 239 8.95 20.06 23.89
N TYR A 240 10.18 19.89 24.40
CA TYR A 240 11.36 20.55 23.84
C TYR A 240 11.70 20.09 22.42
N THR A 241 11.43 18.82 22.07
CA THR A 241 11.64 18.30 20.70
C THR A 241 10.66 18.94 19.74
N ILE A 242 9.41 19.15 20.16
CA ILE A 242 8.41 19.87 19.37
C ILE A 242 8.87 21.31 19.09
N PHE A 243 9.32 22.03 20.13
CA PHE A 243 9.83 23.40 19.96
C PHE A 243 11.07 23.47 19.07
N GLN A 244 11.99 22.48 19.18
CA GLN A 244 13.14 22.40 18.29
C GLN A 244 12.73 22.17 16.84
N THR A 245 11.80 21.24 16.57
CA THR A 245 11.29 21.01 15.21
C THR A 245 10.60 22.23 14.62
N ILE A 246 9.83 22.98 15.42
CA ILE A 246 9.21 24.24 15.00
C ILE A 246 10.30 25.23 14.59
N LYS A 247 11.31 25.44 15.45
CA LYS A 247 12.44 26.32 15.16
C LYS A 247 13.14 25.92 13.85
N ASP A 248 13.47 24.65 13.67
CA ASP A 248 14.18 24.15 12.48
C ASP A 248 13.38 24.31 11.17
N VAL A 249 12.04 24.35 11.25
CA VAL A 249 11.16 24.62 10.09
C VAL A 249 11.09 26.11 9.77
N PHE A 250 11.14 26.99 10.78
CA PHE A 250 11.07 28.45 10.61
C PHE A 250 12.43 29.11 10.35
N ASP A 251 13.54 28.46 10.70
CA ASP A 251 14.91 28.92 10.42
C ASP A 251 15.43 28.49 9.02
N ARG A 252 14.54 27.99 8.14
CA ARG A 252 14.80 27.72 6.71
C ARG A 252 14.21 28.80 5.82
#